data_AF-A0A7S3FGK5-F1
#
_entry.id   AF-A0A7S3FGK5-F1
#
_cell.length_a   1.000
_cell.length_b   1.000
_cell.length_c   1.000
_cell.angle_alpha   90.00
_cell.angle_beta   90.00
_cell.angle_gamma   90.00
#
_symmetry.space_group_name_H-M   'P 1'
#
loop_
_entity.id
_entity.type
_entity.pdbx_description
1 polymer ?
#
loop_
_entity_poly.entity_id
_entity_poly.type
_entity_poly.pdbx_seq_one_letter_code
_entity_poly.pdbx_strand_id
1 'polypeptide(L)'
;AYDNFSQETLESCGKQAEFQSLVFALSYFHAALLERKKFGVGNLPGAASGIGWNMNYPFNVGDLLCCGNVANNYLEANNKVPWEDLRYIFGEIMYGGHVVE
;
A
#
# COMPACT_ATOMS: atom_id res chain seq x y z
N ALA A 1 7.99 -6.07 3.90
CA ALA A 1 6.84 -5.68 3.05
C ALA A 1 6.96 -6.31 1.67
N TYR A 2 8.05 -6.03 0.93
CA TYR A 2 8.31 -6.62 -0.38
C TYR A 2 8.41 -8.15 -0.37
N ASP A 3 9.01 -8.74 0.67
CA ASP A 3 9.13 -10.20 0.81
C ASP A 3 7.80 -10.96 0.92
N ASN A 4 6.66 -10.26 1.04
CA ASN A 4 5.34 -10.88 0.97
C ASN A 4 4.96 -11.28 -0.47
N PHE A 5 5.69 -10.82 -1.48
CA PHE A 5 5.48 -11.17 -2.88
C PHE A 5 6.52 -12.21 -3.32
N SER A 6 6.07 -13.42 -3.67
CA SER A 6 6.95 -14.45 -4.22
C SER A 6 7.47 -14.07 -5.60
N GLN A 7 8.59 -14.67 -6.00
CA GLN A 7 9.12 -14.49 -7.36
C GLN A 7 8.09 -14.89 -8.44
N GLU A 8 7.35 -15.97 -8.22
CA GLU A 8 6.24 -16.39 -9.08
C GLU A 8 5.18 -15.28 -9.24
N THR A 9 4.82 -14.62 -8.14
CA THR A 9 3.88 -13.49 -8.18
C THR A 9 4.45 -12.34 -9.02
N LEU A 10 5.72 -11.99 -8.82
CA LEU A 10 6.39 -10.90 -9.53
C LEU A 10 6.55 -11.16 -11.04
N GLU A 11 6.57 -12.43 -11.44
CA GLU A 11 6.69 -12.86 -12.84
C GLU A 11 5.35 -13.14 -13.51
N SER A 12 4.24 -13.12 -12.75
CA SER A 12 2.89 -13.47 -13.22
C SER A 12 2.26 -12.45 -14.18
N CYS A 13 2.75 -11.20 -14.20
CA CYS A 13 2.27 -10.15 -15.09
C CYS A 13 3.06 -10.15 -16.40
N GLY A 14 2.39 -10.03 -17.55
CA GLY A 14 3.01 -9.83 -18.86
C GLY A 14 3.77 -8.50 -18.98
N LYS A 15 3.48 -7.53 -18.11
CA LYS A 15 4.20 -6.25 -17.97
C LYS A 15 5.08 -6.27 -16.70
N GLN A 16 6.06 -7.18 -16.67
CA GLN A 16 6.86 -7.47 -15.47
C GLN A 16 7.59 -6.25 -14.91
N ALA A 17 8.18 -5.41 -15.76
CA ALA A 17 8.96 -4.25 -15.30
C ALA A 17 8.08 -3.23 -14.58
N GLU A 18 6.90 -2.94 -15.14
CA GLU A 18 5.89 -2.06 -14.57
C GLU A 18 5.32 -2.65 -13.28
N PHE A 19 5.00 -3.95 -13.28
CA PHE A 19 4.45 -4.64 -12.11
C PHE A 19 5.44 -4.65 -10.95
N GLN A 20 6.69 -5.04 -11.18
CA GLN A 20 7.73 -5.04 -10.13
C GLN A 20 7.97 -3.64 -9.58
N SER A 21 7.97 -2.60 -10.43
CA SER A 21 8.09 -1.21 -10.01
C SER A 21 6.91 -0.78 -9.12
N LEU A 22 5.68 -1.16 -9.49
CA LEU A 22 4.47 -0.89 -8.72
C LEU A 22 4.47 -1.63 -7.38
N VAL A 23 4.83 -2.91 -7.36
CA VAL A 23 4.91 -3.73 -6.13
C VAL A 23 5.98 -3.18 -5.18
N PHE A 24 7.12 -2.73 -5.70
CA PHE A 24 8.15 -2.07 -4.90
C PHE A 24 7.63 -0.77 -4.28
N ALA A 25 7.00 0.10 -5.09
CA ALA A 25 6.43 1.36 -4.61
C ALA A 25 5.33 1.13 -3.56
N LEU A 26 4.43 0.16 -3.77
CA LEU A 26 3.40 -0.25 -2.82
C LEU A 26 4.01 -0.78 -1.51
N SER A 27 5.06 -1.59 -1.62
CA SER A 27 5.77 -2.13 -0.45
C SER A 27 6.44 -1.04 0.36
N TYR A 28 7.05 -0.06 -0.31
CA TYR A 28 7.62 1.12 0.33
C TYR A 28 6.54 1.96 1.02
N PHE A 29 5.44 2.25 0.32
CA PHE A 29 4.30 2.98 0.88
C PHE A 29 3.75 2.30 2.12
N HIS A 30 3.47 1.00 2.05
CA HIS A 30 2.99 0.21 3.18
C HIS A 30 3.97 0.25 4.37
N ALA A 31 5.27 0.07 4.12
CA ALA A 31 6.29 0.17 5.15
C ALA A 31 6.31 1.56 5.78
N ALA A 32 6.22 2.63 4.99
CA ALA A 32 6.17 4.01 5.50
C ALA A 32 4.96 4.26 6.42
N LEU A 33 3.78 3.72 6.08
CA LEU A 33 2.59 3.82 6.94
C LEU A 33 2.80 3.13 8.30
N LEU A 34 3.40 1.93 8.28
CA LEU A 34 3.70 1.16 9.49
C LEU A 34 4.79 1.82 10.35
N GLU A 35 5.85 2.35 9.74
CA GLU A 35 6.90 3.08 10.47
C GLU A 35 6.34 4.37 11.08
N ARG A 36 5.50 5.10 10.35
CA ARG A 36 4.82 6.31 10.85
C ARG A 36 3.98 6.04 12.11
N LYS A 37 3.39 4.85 12.21
CA LYS A 37 2.64 4.41 13.41
C LYS A 37 3.52 4.31 14.67
N LYS A 38 4.83 4.10 14.54
CA LYS A 38 5.77 4.04 15.68
C LYS A 38 5.99 5.39 16.36
N PHE A 39 5.70 6.51 15.68
CA PHE A 39 5.83 7.84 16.28
C PHE A 39 4.73 8.13 17.31
N GLY A 40 3.68 7.31 17.34
CA GLY A 40 2.57 7.44 18.29
C GLY A 40 1.29 7.89 17.61
N VAL A 41 0.19 7.70 18.34
CA VAL A 41 -1.14 8.13 17.95
C VAL A 41 -1.60 9.23 18.89
N GLY A 42 -2.23 10.28 18.36
CA GLY A 42 -2.60 11.48 19.11
C GLY A 42 -3.55 11.25 20.30
N ASN A 43 -4.09 10.04 20.45
CA ASN A 43 -5.04 9.65 21.49
C ASN A 43 -4.44 8.80 22.63
N LEU A 44 -3.12 8.54 22.66
CA LEU A 44 -2.48 7.80 23.76
C LEU A 44 -1.89 8.73 24.84
N PRO A 45 -2.29 8.59 26.13
CA PRO A 45 -1.72 9.39 27.21
C PRO A 45 -0.26 9.02 27.45
N GLY A 46 0.64 10.01 27.41
CA GLY A 46 2.08 9.84 27.65
C GLY A 46 2.93 9.60 26.39
N ALA A 47 2.35 9.66 25.19
CA ALA A 47 3.10 9.61 23.94
C ALA A 47 3.91 10.92 23.72
N ALA A 48 5.08 11.02 24.34
CA ALA A 48 6.05 12.06 24.03
C ALA A 48 6.80 11.68 22.73
N SER A 49 6.52 12.39 21.62
CA SER A 49 7.52 12.93 20.65
C SER A 49 7.15 12.93 19.15
N GLY A 50 5.98 12.46 18.71
CA GLY A 50 5.58 12.70 17.31
C GLY A 50 4.13 12.37 17.01
N ILE A 51 3.39 13.28 16.38
CA ILE A 51 2.07 12.93 15.84
C ILE A 51 2.31 12.10 14.57
N GLY A 52 2.41 10.78 14.72
CA GLY A 52 2.45 9.85 13.60
C GLY A 52 1.09 9.81 12.90
N TRP A 53 0.06 9.42 13.63
CA TRP A 53 -1.33 9.45 13.19
C TRP A 53 -2.22 10.10 14.24
N ASN A 54 -3.33 10.71 13.83
CA ASN A 54 -4.39 11.17 14.74
C ASN A 54 -5.09 9.98 15.41
N MET A 55 -5.30 8.88 14.70
CA MET A 55 -5.88 7.64 15.20
C MET A 55 -5.02 6.41 14.85
N ASN A 56 -5.29 5.30 15.52
CA ASN A 56 -4.61 4.04 15.25
C ASN A 56 -5.26 3.28 14.08
N TYR A 57 -4.91 3.65 12.85
CA TYR A 57 -5.44 3.01 11.65
C TYR A 57 -4.97 1.54 11.51
N PRO A 58 -5.87 0.59 11.20
CA PRO A 58 -5.58 -0.84 11.18
C PRO A 58 -5.01 -1.34 9.83
N PHE A 59 -4.03 -0.63 9.26
CA PHE A 59 -3.33 -1.07 8.06
C PHE A 59 -2.67 -2.44 8.27
N ASN A 60 -2.85 -3.37 7.34
CA ASN A 60 -2.38 -4.74 7.45
C ASN A 60 -1.81 -5.27 6.12
N VAL A 61 -1.13 -6.42 6.19
CA VAL A 61 -0.47 -7.03 5.02
C VAL A 61 -1.49 -7.46 3.95
N GLY A 62 -2.73 -7.77 4.34
CA GLY A 62 -3.81 -8.06 3.40
C GLY A 62 -4.12 -6.89 2.47
N ASP A 63 -4.05 -5.65 2.97
CA ASP A 63 -4.22 -4.44 2.14
C ASP A 63 -3.14 -4.37 1.05
N LEU A 64 -1.89 -4.65 1.42
CA LEU A 64 -0.74 -4.70 0.50
C LEU A 64 -0.90 -5.78 -0.57
N LEU A 65 -1.24 -7.00 -0.17
CA LEU A 65 -1.40 -8.13 -1.09
C LEU A 65 -2.58 -7.90 -2.05
N CYS A 66 -3.70 -7.36 -1.53
CA CYS A 66 -4.85 -7.04 -2.37
C CYS A 66 -4.52 -5.92 -3.38
N CYS A 67 -3.77 -4.88 -2.97
CA CYS A 67 -3.27 -3.87 -3.91
C CYS A 67 -2.36 -4.48 -4.99
N GLY A 68 -1.51 -5.45 -4.64
CA GLY A 68 -0.70 -6.18 -5.61
C GLY A 68 -1.54 -6.95 -6.64
N ASN A 69 -2.59 -7.64 -6.20
CA ASN A 69 -3.52 -8.33 -7.11
C ASN A 69 -4.26 -7.35 -8.03
N VAL A 70 -4.73 -6.23 -7.49
CA VAL A 70 -5.36 -5.16 -8.27
C VAL A 70 -4.38 -4.58 -9.29
N ALA A 71 -3.13 -4.31 -8.90
CA ALA A 71 -2.10 -3.82 -9.81
C ALA A 71 -1.89 -4.79 -10.99
N ASN A 72 -1.77 -6.09 -10.71
CA ASN A 72 -1.61 -7.11 -11.75
C ASN A 72 -2.79 -7.08 -12.73
N ASN A 73 -4.02 -7.15 -12.21
CA ASN A 73 -5.24 -7.14 -13.03
C ASN A 73 -5.36 -5.89 -13.91
N TYR A 74 -5.04 -4.71 -13.38
CA TYR A 74 -5.09 -3.46 -14.13
C TYR A 74 -4.01 -3.39 -15.20
N LEU A 75 -2.80 -3.88 -14.92
CA LEU A 75 -1.74 -3.94 -15.93
C LEU A 75 -2.08 -4.93 -17.04
N GLU A 76 -2.66 -6.09 -16.73
CA GLU A 76 -3.10 -7.07 -17.75
C GLU A 76 -4.22 -6.51 -18.63
N ALA A 77 -5.19 -5.83 -18.02
CA ALA A 77 -6.36 -5.30 -18.73
C ALA A 77 -6.07 -4.08 -19.62
N ASN A 78 -4.94 -3.39 -19.43
CA ASN A 78 -4.67 -2.11 -20.09
C ASN A 78 -3.32 -2.08 -20.81
N ASN A 79 -3.28 -1.53 -22.02
CA ASN A 79 -2.03 -1.38 -22.79
C ASN A 79 -1.04 -0.39 -22.16
N LYS A 80 -1.54 0.60 -21.41
CA LYS A 80 -0.76 1.60 -20.69
C LYS A 80 -1.09 1.51 -19.21
N VAL A 81 -0.16 1.92 -18.35
CA VAL A 81 -0.39 1.95 -16.90
C VAL A 81 -1.44 3.03 -16.57
N PRO A 82 -2.60 2.67 -15.98
CA PRO A 82 -3.65 3.61 -15.61
C PRO A 82 -3.32 4.26 -14.25
N TRP A 83 -2.37 5.20 -14.24
CA TRP A 83 -1.82 5.79 -13.01
C TRP A 83 -2.84 6.48 -12.12
N GLU A 84 -3.80 7.21 -12.71
CA GLU A 84 -4.83 7.93 -11.96
C GLU A 84 -5.76 6.96 -11.22
N ASP A 85 -6.22 5.91 -11.91
CA ASP A 85 -7.06 4.87 -11.32
C ASP A 85 -6.32 4.11 -10.21
N LEU A 86 -5.09 3.68 -10.47
CA LEU A 86 -4.28 2.97 -9.46
C LEU A 86 -4.05 3.83 -8.23
N ARG A 87 -3.74 5.12 -8.41
CA ARG A 87 -3.56 6.06 -7.28
C ARG A 87 -4.85 6.23 -6.49
N TYR A 88 -5.99 6.40 -7.17
CA TYR A 88 -7.29 6.54 -6.53
C TYR A 88 -7.67 5.27 -5.76
N ILE A 89 -7.54 4.10 -6.38
CA ILE A 89 -7.89 2.83 -5.77
C ILE A 89 -7.00 2.55 -4.55
N PHE A 90 -5.68 2.69 -4.67
CA PHE A 90 -4.79 2.40 -3.55
C PHE A 90 -4.93 3.44 -2.43
N GLY A 91 -4.99 4.73 -2.78
CA GLY A 91 -5.03 5.83 -1.83
C GLY A 91 -6.37 5.96 -1.12
N GLU A 92 -7.45 6.13 -1.88
CA GLU A 92 -8.77 6.50 -1.34
C GLU A 92 -9.59 5.26 -0.94
N ILE A 93 -9.50 4.17 -1.70
CA ILE A 93 -10.34 2.98 -1.47
C ILE A 93 -9.64 2.02 -0.51
N MET A 94 -8.46 1.51 -0.90
CA MET A 94 -7.81 0.40 -0.19
C MET A 94 -7.23 0.84 1.17
N TYR A 95 -6.37 1.87 1.17
CA TYR A 95 -5.82 2.40 2.42
C TYR A 95 -6.72 3.48 3.02
N GLY A 96 -7.31 4.34 2.18
CA GLY A 96 -8.18 5.44 2.62
C GLY A 96 -9.47 4.98 3.29
N GLY A 97 -10.00 3.81 2.92
CA GLY A 97 -11.17 3.21 3.59
C GLY A 97 -10.96 2.92 5.08
N HIS A 98 -9.71 2.83 5.55
CA HIS A 98 -9.39 2.70 6.98
C HIS A 98 -9.36 4.04 7.72
N VAL A 99 -9.25 5.16 7.00
CA VAL A 99 -9.13 6.50 7.54
C VAL A 99 -10.53 7.10 7.68
N VAL A 100 -11.06 7.04 8.89
CA VAL A 100 -12.25 7.80 9.28
C VAL A 100 -11.83 9.16 9.84
N GLU A 101 -12.57 10.22 9.50
CA GLU A 101 -12.44 11.56 10.07
C GLU A 101 -13.21 11.68 11.39
#